data_AF-A0A2J8TKM1-F1
#
_entry.id   AF-A0A2J8TKM1-F1
#
_cell.length_a   1.000
_cell.length_b   1.000
_cell.length_c   1.000
_cell.angle_alpha   90.00
_cell.angle_beta   90.00
_cell.angle_gamma   90.00
#
_symmetry.space_group_name_H-M   'P 1'
#
loop_
_entity.id
_entity.type
_entity.pdbx_description
1 polymer ?
#
loop_
_entity_poly.entity_id
_entity_poly.type
_entity_poly.pdbx_seq_one_letter_code
_entity_poly.pdbx_strand_id
1 'polypeptide(L)'
;MAPKRAKRRTVEGGSSSVFSMFDQTQIQEFKEAFTVIDQNRDGIIDKEDLRDTFAAMGRLNVKNEELDAMMKEASGPINFTVFLTMFGEKLKGADPEDVITGAFKVLDPEGKGTIKKK
;
A
#
# COMPACT_ATOMS: atom_id res chain seq x y z
N MET A 1 -24.26 33.72 -39.01
CA MET A 1 -24.31 32.38 -38.37
C MET A 1 -23.06 32.22 -37.52
N ALA A 2 -23.19 32.17 -36.20
CA ALA A 2 -22.07 31.98 -35.27
C ALA A 2 -22.03 30.51 -34.80
N PRO A 3 -20.85 29.86 -34.66
CA PRO A 3 -20.79 28.49 -34.19
C PRO A 3 -20.94 28.45 -32.66
N LYS A 4 -21.81 27.57 -32.18
CA LYS A 4 -22.06 27.33 -30.75
C LYS A 4 -20.86 26.60 -30.12
N ARG A 5 -20.26 27.21 -29.11
CA ARG A 5 -19.18 26.62 -28.29
C ARG A 5 -19.74 25.48 -27.44
N ALA A 6 -19.34 24.24 -27.76
CA ALA A 6 -19.72 23.06 -27.01
C ALA A 6 -18.98 23.04 -25.65
N LYS A 7 -19.74 23.19 -24.56
CA LYS A 7 -19.25 22.93 -23.20
C LYS A 7 -19.33 21.42 -22.97
N ARG A 8 -18.22 20.70 -23.17
CA ARG A 8 -18.08 19.29 -22.75
C ARG A 8 -17.29 19.23 -21.45
N ARG A 9 -17.92 18.53 -20.52
CA ARG A 9 -17.60 18.27 -19.12
C ARG A 9 -16.12 17.99 -18.92
N THR A 10 -15.51 18.70 -17.96
CA THR A 10 -14.33 18.20 -17.24
C THR A 10 -14.71 16.85 -16.66
N VAL A 11 -14.11 15.79 -17.18
CA VAL A 11 -14.02 14.52 -16.48
C VAL A 11 -13.31 14.80 -15.16
N GLU A 12 -14.05 14.71 -14.05
CA GLU A 12 -13.47 14.71 -12.72
C GLU A 12 -12.39 13.63 -12.66
N GLY A 13 -11.21 14.05 -12.21
CA GLY A 13 -10.01 13.24 -12.15
C GLY A 13 -10.20 12.05 -11.22
N GLY A 14 -10.28 10.87 -11.82
CA GLY A 14 -10.24 9.57 -11.14
C GLY A 14 -9.05 8.74 -11.57
N SER A 15 -7.89 9.35 -11.83
CA SER A 15 -6.61 8.66 -11.64
C SER A 15 -5.83 9.42 -10.57
N SER A 16 -6.27 9.31 -9.32
CA SER A 16 -5.34 9.55 -8.21
C SER A 16 -4.27 8.48 -8.38
N SER A 17 -3.18 8.80 -9.06
CA SER A 17 -2.01 7.93 -9.16
C SER A 17 -1.75 7.39 -7.76
N VAL A 18 -1.55 6.08 -7.60
CA VAL A 18 -1.35 5.48 -6.26
C VAL A 18 -0.24 6.16 -5.46
N PHE A 19 0.70 6.78 -6.16
CA PHE A 19 1.72 7.70 -5.65
C PHE A 19 1.20 8.94 -4.90
N SER A 20 -0.04 9.37 -5.11
CA SER A 20 -0.66 10.51 -4.41
C SER A 20 -1.24 10.13 -3.04
N MET A 21 -1.35 8.83 -2.75
CA MET A 21 -1.86 8.33 -1.47
C MET A 21 -0.78 8.28 -0.39
N PHE A 22 0.49 8.44 -0.79
CA PHE A 22 1.66 8.32 0.06
C PHE A 22 2.51 9.58 -0.04
N ASP A 23 3.17 9.96 1.05
CA ASP A 23 4.18 11.01 1.01
C ASP A 23 5.51 10.51 0.39
N GLN A 24 6.43 11.43 0.11
CA GLN A 24 7.71 11.05 -0.52
C GLN A 24 8.56 10.13 0.35
N THR A 25 8.47 10.25 1.68
CA THR A 25 9.24 9.42 2.61
C THR A 25 8.72 7.99 2.55
N GLN A 26 7.40 7.81 2.63
CA GLN A 26 6.75 6.51 2.51
C GLN A 26 7.05 5.86 1.15
N ILE A 27 7.00 6.61 0.06
CA ILE A 27 7.34 6.08 -1.27
C ILE A 27 8.78 5.58 -1.30
N GLN A 28 9.72 6.26 -0.64
CA GLN A 28 11.11 5.81 -0.57
C GLN A 28 11.27 4.57 0.31
N GLU A 29 10.62 4.50 1.46
CA GLU A 29 10.60 3.29 2.29
C GLU A 29 10.05 2.09 1.51
N PHE A 30 8.94 2.26 0.79
CA PHE A 30 8.40 1.21 -0.06
C PHE A 30 9.36 0.82 -1.19
N LYS A 31 10.11 1.78 -1.75
CA LYS A 31 11.10 1.50 -2.79
C LYS A 31 12.27 0.70 -2.26
N GLU A 32 12.76 1.03 -1.06
CA GLU A 32 13.81 0.27 -0.39
C GLU A 32 13.33 -1.14 -0.06
N ALA A 33 12.13 -1.28 0.51
CA ALA A 33 11.51 -2.58 0.76
C ALA A 33 11.36 -3.41 -0.52
N PHE A 34 10.87 -2.80 -1.61
CA PHE A 34 10.76 -3.46 -2.91
C PHE A 34 12.12 -3.96 -3.40
N THR A 35 13.17 -3.14 -3.28
CA THR A 35 14.54 -3.49 -3.70
C THR A 35 15.14 -4.62 -2.84
N VAL A 36 14.72 -4.74 -1.58
CA VAL A 36 15.12 -5.86 -0.71
C VAL A 36 14.41 -7.15 -1.11
N ILE A 37 13.18 -7.07 -1.62
CA ILE A 37 12.42 -8.24 -2.04
C ILE A 37 12.85 -8.72 -3.43
N ASP A 38 12.97 -7.80 -4.39
CA ASP A 38 13.42 -8.03 -5.77
C ASP A 38 14.93 -8.36 -5.80
N GLN A 39 15.26 -9.62 -5.51
CA GLN A 39 16.63 -10.10 -5.37
C GLN A 39 17.35 -10.10 -6.72
N ASN A 40 16.64 -10.47 -7.77
CA ASN A 40 17.19 -10.55 -9.12
C ASN A 40 17.28 -9.17 -9.83
N ARG A 41 16.59 -8.14 -9.30
CA ARG A 41 16.55 -6.74 -9.77
C ARG A 41 15.97 -6.56 -11.16
N ASP A 42 15.01 -7.39 -11.54
CA ASP A 42 14.30 -7.26 -12.82
C ASP A 42 13.12 -6.27 -12.75
N GLY A 43 12.80 -5.76 -11.55
CA GLY A 43 11.72 -4.81 -11.31
C GLY A 43 10.35 -5.45 -11.12
N ILE A 44 10.28 -6.77 -10.99
CA ILE A 44 9.07 -7.58 -10.80
C ILE A 44 9.33 -8.59 -9.69
N ILE A 45 8.57 -8.50 -8.61
CA ILE A 45 8.65 -9.51 -7.55
C ILE A 45 7.99 -10.80 -8.05
N ASP A 46 8.76 -11.88 -8.05
CA ASP A 46 8.28 -13.23 -8.37
C ASP A 46 8.31 -14.18 -7.15
N LYS A 47 8.02 -15.46 -7.41
CA LYS A 47 7.95 -16.48 -6.37
C LYS A 47 9.33 -16.83 -5.80
N GLU A 48 10.38 -16.77 -6.61
CA GLU A 48 11.75 -17.04 -6.18
C GLU A 48 12.26 -15.89 -5.30
N ASP A 49 12.00 -14.65 -5.69
CA ASP A 49 12.30 -13.46 -4.89
C ASP A 49 11.70 -13.54 -3.47
N LEU A 50 10.41 -13.90 -3.36
CA LEU A 50 9.76 -14.08 -2.07
C LEU A 50 10.42 -15.19 -1.25
N ARG A 51 10.77 -16.31 -1.89
CA ARG A 51 11.42 -17.44 -1.22
C ARG A 51 12.78 -17.05 -0.66
N ASP A 52 13.58 -16.35 -1.44
CA ASP A 52 14.90 -15.89 -1.06
C ASP A 52 14.81 -14.80 0.03
N THR A 53 13.82 -13.92 -0.07
CA THR A 53 13.52 -12.93 0.97
C THR A 53 13.21 -13.60 2.31
N PHE A 54 12.33 -14.62 2.33
CA PHE A 54 12.03 -15.35 3.56
C PHE A 54 13.24 -16.13 4.09
N ALA A 55 14.07 -16.68 3.21
CA ALA A 55 15.31 -17.33 3.59
C ALA A 55 16.27 -16.34 4.27
N ALA A 56 16.39 -15.12 3.74
CA ALA A 56 17.18 -14.03 4.34
C ALA A 56 16.67 -13.61 5.73
N MET A 57 15.36 -13.75 5.98
CA MET A 57 14.73 -13.53 7.29
C MET A 57 14.78 -14.77 8.22
N GLY A 58 15.47 -15.85 7.82
CA GLY A 58 15.63 -17.07 8.61
C GLY A 58 14.48 -18.09 8.48
N ARG A 59 13.47 -17.84 7.64
CA ARG A 59 12.41 -18.80 7.30
C ARG A 59 12.77 -19.57 6.03
N LEU A 60 13.59 -20.62 6.17
CA LEU A 60 14.08 -21.42 5.05
C LEU A 60 13.03 -22.37 4.44
N ASN A 61 11.97 -22.71 5.18
CA ASN A 61 11.00 -23.75 4.81
C ASN A 61 9.60 -23.18 4.56
N VAL A 62 9.50 -22.07 3.81
CA VAL A 62 8.20 -21.55 3.38
C VAL A 62 7.62 -22.49 2.32
N LYS A 63 6.36 -22.88 2.53
CA LYS A 63 5.67 -23.82 1.64
C LYS A 63 5.32 -23.15 0.31
N ASN A 64 5.37 -23.92 -0.78
CA ASN A 64 5.01 -23.39 -2.09
C ASN A 64 3.58 -22.84 -2.13
N GLU A 65 2.65 -23.45 -1.39
CA GLU A 65 1.26 -23.00 -1.31
C GLU A 65 1.11 -21.64 -0.62
N GLU A 66 1.97 -21.34 0.37
CA GLU A 66 2.00 -20.03 1.06
C GLU A 66 2.49 -18.95 0.10
N LEU A 67 3.57 -19.22 -0.64
CA LEU A 67 4.08 -18.32 -1.66
C LEU A 67 3.07 -18.12 -2.80
N ASP A 68 2.40 -19.18 -3.26
CA ASP A 68 1.37 -19.09 -4.29
C ASP A 68 0.16 -18.28 -3.82
N ALA A 69 -0.20 -18.38 -2.54
CA ALA A 69 -1.26 -17.56 -1.96
C ALA A 69 -0.88 -16.08 -1.97
N MET A 70 0.38 -15.74 -1.64
CA MET A 70 0.88 -14.37 -1.71
C MET A 70 0.87 -13.82 -3.14
N MET A 71 1.35 -14.61 -4.11
CA MET A 71 1.34 -14.21 -5.53
C MET A 71 -0.08 -13.98 -6.06
N LYS A 72 -1.08 -14.71 -5.55
CA LYS A 72 -2.49 -14.55 -5.91
C LYS A 72 -3.17 -13.31 -5.34
N GLU A 73 -2.56 -12.64 -4.36
CA GLU A 73 -3.05 -11.31 -3.93
C GLU A 73 -2.87 -10.27 -5.05
N ALA A 74 -2.00 -10.54 -6.02
CA ALA A 74 -1.81 -9.72 -7.20
C ALA A 74 -2.74 -10.08 -8.34
N SER A 75 -3.29 -9.07 -9.01
CA SER A 75 -4.02 -9.25 -10.26
C SER A 75 -3.11 -9.47 -11.48
N GLY A 76 -1.78 -9.48 -11.29
CA GLY A 76 -0.77 -9.60 -12.36
C GLY A 76 0.66 -9.52 -11.81
N PRO A 77 1.67 -9.32 -12.69
CA PRO A 77 3.07 -9.19 -12.26
C PRO A 77 3.26 -8.05 -11.25
N ILE A 78 3.96 -8.35 -10.15
CA ILE A 78 4.12 -7.43 -9.03
C ILE A 78 5.29 -6.48 -9.30
N ASN A 79 5.07 -5.52 -10.18
CA ASN A 79 5.98 -4.38 -10.33
C ASN A 79 5.77 -3.36 -9.20
N PHE A 80 6.66 -2.38 -9.09
CA PHE A 80 6.61 -1.37 -8.03
C PHE A 80 5.27 -0.61 -7.95
N THR A 81 4.61 -0.35 -9.08
CA THR A 81 3.31 0.36 -9.08
C THR A 81 2.20 -0.53 -8.52
N VAL A 82 2.18 -1.82 -8.88
CA VAL A 82 1.23 -2.81 -8.34
C VAL A 82 1.47 -3.00 -6.85
N PHE A 83 2.74 -3.08 -6.42
CA PHE A 83 3.13 -3.15 -5.02
C PHE A 83 2.56 -1.97 -4.21
N LEU A 84 2.78 -0.73 -4.66
CA LEU A 84 2.19 0.45 -4.02
C LEU A 84 0.65 0.43 -4.02
N THR A 85 0.04 -0.09 -5.08
CA THR A 85 -1.44 -0.21 -5.15
C THR A 85 -1.96 -1.16 -4.07
N MET A 86 -1.34 -2.33 -3.90
CA MET A 86 -1.72 -3.28 -2.85
C MET A 86 -1.62 -2.69 -1.45
N PHE A 87 -0.52 -2.01 -1.15
CA PHE A 87 -0.34 -1.33 0.14
C PHE A 87 -1.34 -0.18 0.29
N GLY A 88 -1.59 0.57 -0.79
CA GLY A 88 -2.53 1.68 -0.81
C GLY A 88 -3.95 1.22 -0.52
N GLU A 89 -4.38 0.12 -1.12
CA GLU A 89 -5.70 -0.48 -0.87
C GLU A 89 -5.84 -1.02 0.56
N LYS A 90 -4.80 -1.65 1.11
CA LYS A 90 -4.80 -2.14 2.51
C LYS A 90 -4.77 -0.98 3.53
N LEU A 91 -4.12 0.13 3.20
CA LEU A 91 -4.03 1.32 4.07
C LEU A 91 -5.15 2.33 3.85
N LYS A 92 -5.95 2.16 2.78
CA LYS A 92 -7.07 3.04 2.45
C LYS A 92 -8.09 3.04 3.58
N GLY A 93 -8.24 4.19 4.23
CA GLY A 93 -9.20 4.39 5.33
C GLY A 93 -8.61 4.28 6.73
N ALA A 94 -7.30 4.06 6.86
CA ALA A 94 -6.61 4.28 8.12
C ALA A 94 -6.24 5.77 8.26
N ASP A 95 -6.68 6.41 9.34
CA ASP A 95 -6.23 7.75 9.70
C ASP A 95 -4.81 7.71 10.27
N PRO A 96 -4.01 8.78 10.14
CA PRO A 96 -2.69 8.87 10.78
C PRO A 96 -2.76 8.62 12.30
N GLU A 97 -1.72 8.02 12.88
CA GLU A 97 -1.67 7.68 14.31
C GLU A 97 -1.98 8.87 15.22
N ASP A 98 -1.48 10.07 14.88
CA ASP A 98 -1.74 11.30 15.62
C ASP A 98 -3.22 11.70 15.61
N VAL A 99 -3.92 11.47 14.50
CA VAL A 99 -5.35 11.76 14.36
C VAL A 99 -6.15 10.78 15.20
N ILE A 100 -5.83 9.49 15.12
CA ILE A 100 -6.48 8.44 15.92
C ILE A 100 -6.24 8.70 17.41
N THR A 101 -5.02 8.99 17.81
CA THR A 101 -4.64 9.29 19.20
C THR A 101 -5.29 10.58 19.70
N GLY A 102 -5.36 11.61 18.86
CA GLY A 102 -6.06 12.86 19.15
C GLY A 102 -7.55 12.64 19.38
N ALA A 103 -8.21 11.87 18.51
CA ALA A 103 -9.61 11.51 18.68
C ALA A 103 -9.84 10.66 19.94
N PHE A 104 -8.93 9.73 20.25
CA PHE A 104 -9.00 8.91 21.45
C PHE A 104 -8.88 9.74 22.74
N LYS A 105 -7.98 10.73 22.78
CA LYS A 105 -7.83 11.67 23.91
C LYS A 105 -9.09 12.46 24.23
N VAL A 106 -9.93 12.76 23.23
CA VAL A 106 -11.22 13.45 23.45
C VAL A 106 -12.18 12.56 24.26
N LEU A 107 -12.10 11.24 24.09
CA LEU A 107 -12.96 10.27 24.74
C LEU A 107 -12.37 9.73 26.07
N ASP A 108 -11.05 9.80 26.22
CA ASP A 108 -10.31 9.44 27.44
C ASP A 108 -9.44 10.61 27.94
N PRO A 109 -10.06 11.66 28.50
CA PRO A 109 -9.33 12.84 28.97
C PRO A 109 -8.42 12.55 30.18
N GLU A 110 -8.66 11.45 30.89
CA GLU A 110 -7.81 11.01 32.01
C GLU A 110 -6.57 10.23 31.57
N GLY A 111 -6.48 9.87 30.28
CA GLY A 111 -5.34 9.13 29.74
C GLY A 111 -5.21 7.71 30.31
N LYS A 112 -6.34 7.06 30.65
CA LYS A 112 -6.36 5.67 31.12
C LYS A 112 -5.94 4.66 30.05
N GLY A 113 -5.88 5.07 28.78
CA GLY A 113 -5.59 4.21 27.62
C GLY A 113 -6.73 3.27 27.26
N THR A 114 -7.91 3.42 27.87
CA THR A 114 -9.07 2.55 27.64
C THR A 114 -10.38 3.33 27.70
N ILE A 115 -11.25 3.14 26.71
CA ILE A 115 -12.60 3.72 26.67
C ILE A 115 -13.60 2.57 26.83
N LYS A 116 -14.44 2.63 27.86
CA LYS A 116 -15.46 1.59 28.09
C LYS A 116 -16.66 1.83 27.19
N LYS A 117 -17.12 0.77 26.51
CA LYS A 117 -18.38 0.79 25.76
C LYS A 117 -19.54 0.97 26.77
N LYS A 118 -20.41 1.95 26.52
CA LYS A 118 -21.65 2.15 27.30
C LYS A 118 -22.61 0.98 27.12
#